data_AF-A0A016SQQ2-F1
#
_entry.id   AF-A0A016SQQ2-F1
#
_cell.length_a   1.000
_cell.length_b   1.000
_cell.length_c   1.000
_cell.angle_alpha   90.00
_cell.angle_beta   90.00
_cell.angle_gamma   90.00
#
_symmetry.space_group_name_H-M   'P 1'
#
loop_
_entity.id
_entity.type
_entity.pdbx_description
1 polymer ?
#
loop_
_entity_poly.entity_id
_entity_poly.type
_entity_poly.pdbx_seq_one_letter_code
_entity_poly.pdbx_strand_id
1 'polypeptide(L)'
;MSTPAVMLGHARLYPEEDEALCLANLGKEFTWIQSSRARKTFHNVLWSLRECCIRLHLGHKCDARMAVPVTQPLAERHFLSAKHGGDALKATVTLLGDNVIQAEVAVKHAKSAGGMFRAVAQPDVQWKLQQLQDLGNHIARASVSLCEADARMSEIARSGEFTTETGELILSAARAAKSEISAARTAILLPRKKSLLELCHFPPTRRFNPPLPQDQLLSFYISSCRLVSRVLAQLASLRISAFLNPENPPGLRFLPYGAQAECSTRALHHNGRVSATIFRRSATTIESSSHTH
;
A
#
# COMPACT_ATOMS: atom_id res chain seq x y z
N MET A 1 1.08 -69.79 -40.98
CA MET A 1 2.02 -68.97 -40.19
C MET A 1 1.18 -67.97 -39.42
N SER A 2 0.94 -68.22 -38.14
CA SER A 2 0.13 -67.35 -37.27
C SER A 2 1.05 -66.64 -36.29
N THR A 3 1.01 -65.32 -36.31
CA THR A 3 1.75 -64.41 -35.44
C THR A 3 1.34 -64.63 -33.97
N PRO A 4 2.27 -64.70 -33.01
CA PRO A 4 1.88 -64.79 -31.60
C PRO A 4 1.39 -63.44 -31.11
N ALA A 5 0.21 -63.43 -30.49
CA ALA A 5 -0.35 -62.27 -29.83
C ALA A 5 0.53 -61.89 -28.62
N VAL A 6 1.06 -60.67 -28.64
CA VAL A 6 1.75 -60.08 -27.50
C VAL A 6 0.69 -59.78 -26.43
N MET A 7 0.62 -60.64 -25.42
CA MET A 7 -0.16 -60.41 -24.21
C MET A 7 0.50 -59.28 -23.41
N LEU A 8 0.11 -58.04 -23.71
CA LEU A 8 0.36 -56.89 -22.82
C LEU A 8 -0.44 -57.13 -21.53
N GLY A 9 0.22 -57.75 -20.56
CA GLY A 9 -0.31 -57.90 -19.21
C GLY A 9 -0.51 -56.52 -18.60
N HIS A 10 -1.74 -56.02 -18.65
CA HIS A 10 -2.19 -54.98 -17.73
C HIS A 10 -2.21 -55.58 -16.33
N ALA A 11 -1.08 -55.49 -15.63
CA ALA A 11 -1.01 -55.76 -14.20
C ALA A 11 -1.92 -54.75 -13.51
N ARG A 12 -3.15 -55.17 -13.16
CA ARG A 12 -4.00 -54.41 -12.24
C ARG A 12 -3.33 -54.52 -10.87
N LEU A 13 -2.59 -53.49 -10.49
CA LEU A 13 -2.08 -53.32 -9.13
C LEU A 13 -3.25 -53.44 -8.14
N TYR A 14 -3.02 -54.08 -7.00
CA TYR A 14 -4.04 -54.15 -5.96
C TYR A 14 -4.29 -52.73 -5.40
N PRO A 15 -5.52 -52.40 -4.94
CA PRO A 15 -5.87 -51.05 -4.52
C PRO A 15 -4.91 -50.41 -3.49
N GLU A 16 -4.37 -51.21 -2.58
CA GLU A 16 -3.39 -50.77 -1.57
C GLU A 16 -2.00 -50.46 -2.17
N GLU A 17 -1.58 -51.22 -3.18
CA GLU A 17 -0.32 -50.97 -3.90
C GLU A 17 -0.41 -49.71 -4.76
N ASP A 18 -1.59 -49.45 -5.33
CA ASP A 18 -1.88 -48.24 -6.11
C ASP A 18 -1.88 -46.99 -5.21
N GLU A 19 -2.44 -47.09 -4.00
CA GLU A 19 -2.41 -46.01 -3.00
C GLU A 19 -0.98 -45.72 -2.52
N ALA A 20 -0.19 -46.74 -2.20
CA ALA A 20 1.20 -46.59 -1.81
C ALA A 20 2.05 -45.94 -2.91
N LEU A 21 1.81 -46.33 -4.17
CA LEU A 21 2.46 -45.73 -5.34
C LEU A 21 2.07 -44.26 -5.52
N CYS A 22 0.79 -43.92 -5.33
CA CYS A 22 0.31 -42.54 -5.37
C CYS A 22 0.99 -41.67 -4.31
N LEU A 23 1.10 -42.14 -3.07
CA LEU A 23 1.78 -41.43 -1.99
C LEU A 23 3.28 -41.23 -2.29
N ALA A 24 3.95 -42.25 -2.83
CA ALA A 24 5.34 -42.15 -3.23
C ALA A 24 5.55 -41.14 -4.37
N ASN A 25 4.64 -41.11 -5.35
CA ASN A 25 4.67 -40.14 -6.45
C ASN A 25 4.42 -38.72 -5.95
N LEU A 26 3.48 -38.52 -5.03
CA LEU A 26 3.23 -37.22 -4.41
C LEU A 26 4.48 -36.69 -3.68
N GLY A 27 5.19 -37.55 -2.95
CA GLY A 27 6.46 -37.20 -2.30
C GLY A 27 7.54 -36.77 -3.29
N LYS A 28 7.65 -37.47 -4.43
CA LYS A 28 8.58 -37.12 -5.52
C LYS A 28 8.20 -35.78 -6.17
N GLU A 29 6.93 -35.55 -6.46
CA GLU A 29 6.44 -34.28 -7.01
C GLU A 29 6.72 -33.12 -6.05
N PHE A 30 6.47 -33.31 -4.75
CA PHE A 30 6.72 -32.29 -3.74
C PHE A 30 8.21 -31.90 -3.69
N THR A 31 9.09 -32.89 -3.67
CA THR A 31 10.56 -32.72 -3.72
C THR A 31 10.99 -32.02 -5.02
N TRP A 32 10.40 -32.41 -6.14
CA TRP A 32 10.67 -31.79 -7.44
C TRP A 32 10.24 -30.32 -7.47
N ILE A 33 9.07 -29.95 -6.94
CA ILE A 33 8.61 -28.56 -6.87
C ILE A 33 9.55 -27.72 -6.01
N GLN A 34 9.97 -28.23 -4.85
CA GLN A 34 10.91 -27.55 -3.97
C GLN A 34 12.24 -27.25 -4.69
N SER A 35 12.84 -28.27 -5.29
CA SER A 35 14.16 -28.17 -5.94
C SER A 35 14.13 -27.33 -7.22
N SER A 36 13.05 -27.41 -8.01
CA SER A 36 12.99 -26.79 -9.34
C SER A 36 12.36 -25.40 -9.38
N ARG A 37 11.34 -25.13 -8.54
CA ARG A 37 10.51 -23.91 -8.64
C ARG A 37 10.67 -22.96 -7.45
N ALA A 38 10.85 -23.45 -6.23
CA ALA A 38 10.84 -22.60 -5.04
C ALA A 38 11.90 -21.47 -5.12
N ARG A 39 13.15 -21.82 -5.45
CA ARG A 39 14.24 -20.85 -5.59
C ARG A 39 13.96 -19.76 -6.62
N LYS A 40 13.46 -20.14 -7.81
CA LYS A 40 13.11 -19.18 -8.87
C LYS A 40 12.02 -18.21 -8.40
N THR A 41 11.00 -18.72 -7.71
CA THR A 41 9.92 -17.88 -7.18
C THR A 41 10.43 -16.91 -6.12
N PHE A 42 11.22 -17.37 -5.15
CA PHE A 42 11.78 -16.50 -4.11
C PHE A 42 12.73 -15.45 -4.69
N HIS A 43 13.57 -15.83 -5.66
CA HIS A 43 14.44 -14.89 -6.35
C HIS A 43 13.64 -13.76 -7.03
N ASN A 44 12.54 -14.09 -7.71
CA ASN A 44 11.67 -13.09 -8.35
C ASN A 44 11.01 -12.15 -7.34
N VAL A 45 10.61 -12.68 -6.17
CA VAL A 45 10.04 -11.87 -5.08
C VAL A 45 11.10 -10.96 -4.46
N LEU A 46 12.30 -11.49 -4.19
CA LEU A 46 13.44 -10.73 -3.68
C LEU A 46 13.83 -9.59 -4.64
N TRP A 47 13.86 -9.87 -5.94
CA TRP A 47 14.09 -8.85 -6.97
C TRP A 47 13.04 -7.74 -6.90
N SER A 48 11.75 -8.11 -6.82
CA SER A 48 10.65 -7.15 -6.72
C SER A 48 10.74 -6.32 -5.43
N LEU A 49 11.09 -6.94 -4.30
CA LEU A 49 11.29 -6.23 -3.04
C LEU A 49 12.50 -5.31 -3.07
N ARG A 50 13.58 -5.69 -3.78
CA ARG A 50 14.77 -4.87 -3.93
C ARG A 50 14.42 -3.53 -4.57
N GLU A 51 13.61 -3.56 -5.63
CA GLU A 51 13.11 -2.36 -6.30
C GLU A 51 12.24 -1.50 -5.36
N CYS A 52 11.42 -2.11 -4.51
CA CYS A 52 10.67 -1.40 -3.47
C CYS A 52 11.62 -0.74 -2.45
N CYS A 53 12.66 -1.44 -1.99
CA CYS A 53 13.63 -0.93 -1.03
C CYS A 53 14.42 0.27 -1.60
N ILE A 54 14.79 0.23 -2.88
CA ILE A 54 15.46 1.35 -3.57
C ILE A 54 14.55 2.58 -3.56
N ARG A 55 13.29 2.43 -3.99
CA ARG A 55 12.33 3.54 -4.09
C ARG A 55 11.96 4.13 -2.74
N LEU A 56 11.96 3.32 -1.69
CA LEU A 56 11.64 3.73 -0.33
C LEU A 56 12.90 4.14 0.47
N HIS A 57 14.07 4.18 -0.16
CA HIS A 57 15.35 4.52 0.47
C HIS A 57 15.66 3.68 1.73
N LEU A 58 15.37 2.38 1.67
CA LEU A 58 15.48 1.44 2.79
C LEU A 58 16.86 0.79 2.92
N GLY A 59 17.89 1.29 2.25
CA GLY A 59 19.22 0.65 2.22
C GLY A 59 19.82 0.34 3.60
N HIS A 60 19.51 1.15 4.62
CA HIS A 60 19.95 0.94 6.01
C HIS A 60 19.03 0.05 6.86
N LYS A 61 17.86 -0.33 6.34
CA LYS A 61 16.84 -1.12 7.06
C LYS A 61 16.62 -2.50 6.47
N CYS A 62 16.82 -2.67 5.17
CA CYS A 62 16.66 -3.95 4.50
C CYS A 62 17.89 -4.85 4.73
N ASP A 63 17.73 -6.13 4.41
CA ASP A 63 18.82 -7.11 4.50
C ASP A 63 20.01 -6.72 3.60
N ALA A 64 21.22 -6.77 4.14
CA ALA A 64 22.45 -6.39 3.42
C ALA A 64 22.67 -7.22 2.14
N ARG A 65 22.20 -8.47 2.10
CA ARG A 65 22.32 -9.36 0.94
C ARG A 65 21.52 -8.87 -0.27
N MET A 66 20.54 -7.96 -0.07
CA MET A 66 19.83 -7.35 -1.18
C MET A 66 20.68 -6.34 -1.97
N ALA A 67 21.83 -5.91 -1.43
CA ALA A 67 22.71 -4.94 -2.06
C ALA A 67 21.95 -3.68 -2.54
N VAL A 68 21.08 -3.15 -1.67
CA VAL A 68 20.35 -1.89 -1.92
C VAL A 68 21.28 -0.73 -1.57
N PRO A 69 21.52 0.23 -2.47
CA PRO A 69 22.37 1.38 -2.17
C PRO A 69 21.76 2.24 -1.06
N VAL A 70 22.59 2.63 -0.10
CA VAL A 70 22.21 3.60 0.95
C VAL A 70 22.10 4.97 0.29
N THR A 71 20.88 5.43 0.11
CA THR A 71 20.54 6.71 -0.50
C THR A 71 19.65 7.50 0.45
N GLN A 72 19.65 8.82 0.30
CA GLN A 72 18.74 9.69 1.05
C GLN A 72 17.52 10.04 0.18
N PRO A 73 16.32 10.13 0.78
CA PRO A 73 15.16 10.62 0.06
C PRO A 73 15.36 12.08 -0.37
N LEU A 74 14.91 12.42 -1.56
CA LEU A 74 14.88 13.79 -2.06
C LEU A 74 13.53 14.44 -1.73
N ALA A 75 13.53 15.76 -1.62
CA ALA A 75 12.30 16.52 -1.45
C ALA A 75 11.51 16.56 -2.77
N GLU A 76 10.30 16.01 -2.77
CA GLU A 76 9.40 15.95 -3.93
C GLU A 76 8.18 16.85 -3.71
N ARG A 77 7.92 17.74 -4.67
CA ARG A 77 6.76 18.64 -4.61
C ARG A 77 5.59 18.07 -5.42
N HIS A 78 4.43 17.95 -4.76
CA HIS A 78 3.20 17.44 -5.33
C HIS A 78 2.11 18.51 -5.36
N PHE A 79 1.42 18.61 -6.50
CA PHE A 79 0.28 19.49 -6.69
C PHE A 79 -1.01 18.68 -6.59
N LEU A 80 -1.81 18.95 -5.56
CA LEU A 80 -3.10 18.32 -5.30
C LEU A 80 -4.21 19.26 -5.80
N SER A 81 -5.12 18.73 -6.60
CA SER A 81 -6.31 19.45 -7.09
C SER A 81 -7.58 18.65 -6.80
N ALA A 82 -8.72 19.33 -6.70
CA ALA A 82 -9.99 18.67 -6.43
C ALA A 82 -10.39 17.70 -7.56
N LYS A 83 -10.98 16.55 -7.17
CA LYS A 83 -11.31 15.45 -8.10
C LYS A 83 -12.30 15.80 -9.21
N HIS A 84 -13.19 16.77 -8.98
CA HIS A 84 -14.34 17.05 -9.85
C HIS A 84 -14.23 18.39 -10.59
N GLY A 85 -13.00 18.87 -10.85
CA GLY A 85 -12.79 20.13 -11.57
C GLY A 85 -13.22 21.40 -10.83
N GLY A 86 -13.66 21.28 -9.57
CA GLY A 86 -14.04 22.41 -8.74
C GLY A 86 -12.83 23.07 -8.07
N ASP A 87 -12.78 24.39 -8.07
CA ASP A 87 -11.74 25.18 -7.39
C ASP A 87 -11.91 25.24 -5.86
N ALA A 88 -12.50 24.21 -5.26
CA ALA A 88 -12.82 24.19 -3.82
C ALA A 88 -11.58 23.99 -2.93
N LEU A 89 -10.58 23.23 -3.41
CA LEU A 89 -9.35 22.94 -2.69
C LEU A 89 -8.20 22.69 -3.67
N LYS A 90 -7.12 23.46 -3.52
CA LYS A 90 -5.81 23.20 -4.13
C LYS A 90 -4.78 23.12 -3.01
N ALA A 91 -3.83 22.21 -3.12
CA ALA A 91 -2.73 22.14 -2.17
C ALA A 91 -1.42 21.80 -2.86
N THR A 92 -0.34 22.45 -2.44
CA THR A 92 1.03 22.11 -2.83
C THR A 92 1.71 21.51 -1.62
N VAL A 93 2.22 20.29 -1.75
CA VAL A 93 2.81 19.53 -0.63
C VAL A 93 4.20 19.08 -1.01
N THR A 94 5.20 19.39 -0.21
CA THR A 94 6.56 18.87 -0.36
C THR A 94 6.74 17.69 0.59
N LEU A 95 7.00 16.50 0.03
CA LEU A 95 7.32 15.27 0.75
C LEU A 95 8.84 15.08 0.80
N LEU A 96 9.35 14.67 1.97
CA LEU A 96 10.71 14.19 2.15
C LEU A 96 10.64 12.84 2.88
N GLY A 97 10.81 11.75 2.12
CA GLY A 97 10.66 10.40 2.64
C GLY A 97 9.25 10.16 3.16
N ASP A 98 9.12 9.90 4.47
CA ASP A 98 7.84 9.71 5.16
C ASP A 98 7.27 10.99 5.79
N ASN A 99 7.81 12.17 5.51
CA ASN A 99 7.37 13.43 6.11
C ASN A 99 6.86 14.43 5.07
N VAL A 100 5.73 15.07 5.36
CA VAL A 100 5.38 16.34 4.71
C VAL A 100 6.18 17.44 5.42
N ILE A 101 7.05 18.11 4.68
CA ILE A 101 7.92 19.17 5.22
C ILE A 101 7.48 20.59 4.84
N GLN A 102 6.60 20.70 3.84
CA GLN A 102 5.99 21.97 3.45
C GLN A 102 4.58 21.69 2.92
N ALA A 103 3.63 22.53 3.30
CA ALA A 103 2.26 22.43 2.85
C ALA A 103 1.69 23.83 2.61
N GLU A 104 1.17 24.06 1.41
CA GLU A 104 0.46 25.27 1.02
C GLU A 104 -0.93 24.87 0.59
N VAL A 105 -1.96 25.59 1.07
CA VAL A 105 -3.35 25.27 0.77
C VAL A 105 -4.08 26.52 0.30
N ALA A 106 -4.95 26.33 -0.69
CA ALA A 106 -5.93 27.29 -1.14
C ALA A 106 -7.31 26.64 -1.05
N VAL A 107 -8.16 27.14 -0.15
CA VAL A 107 -9.48 26.59 0.15
C VAL A 107 -10.54 27.63 -0.14
N LYS A 108 -11.61 27.26 -0.85
CA LYS A 108 -12.74 28.18 -1.05
C LYS A 108 -13.36 28.50 0.32
N HIS A 109 -13.40 29.77 0.69
CA HIS A 109 -13.94 30.22 1.96
C HIS A 109 -14.76 31.50 1.73
N ALA A 110 -16.06 31.43 2.02
CA ALA A 110 -17.01 32.49 1.68
C ALA A 110 -16.70 33.83 2.37
N LYS A 111 -16.06 33.80 3.54
CA LYS A 111 -15.70 35.00 4.32
C LYS A 111 -14.34 35.60 3.93
N SER A 112 -13.60 34.97 3.02
CA SER A 112 -12.31 35.47 2.55
C SER A 112 -12.48 36.43 1.37
N ALA A 113 -11.64 37.47 1.32
CA ALA A 113 -11.59 38.38 0.18
C ALA A 113 -11.26 37.59 -1.12
N GLY A 114 -12.13 37.70 -2.13
CA GLY A 114 -12.02 36.92 -3.37
C GLY A 114 -12.48 35.46 -3.28
N GLY A 115 -13.12 35.06 -2.17
CA GLY A 115 -13.75 33.74 -2.00
C GLY A 115 -12.77 32.58 -1.82
N MET A 116 -11.47 32.84 -1.74
CA MET A 116 -10.42 31.84 -1.57
C MET A 116 -9.51 32.22 -0.40
N PHE A 117 -9.37 31.32 0.56
CA PHE A 117 -8.43 31.43 1.67
C PHE A 117 -7.13 30.73 1.29
N ARG A 118 -5.99 31.39 1.48
CA ARG A 118 -4.67 30.81 1.26
C ARG A 118 -3.88 30.80 2.56
N ALA A 119 -3.24 29.68 2.85
CA ALA A 119 -2.35 29.56 3.99
C ALA A 119 -1.18 28.64 3.70
N VAL A 120 -0.08 28.92 4.39
CA VAL A 120 1.16 28.16 4.29
C VAL A 120 1.50 27.62 5.68
N ALA A 121 1.82 26.34 5.76
CA ALA A 121 2.38 25.72 6.95
C ALA A 121 3.70 26.41 7.32
N GLN A 122 3.90 26.67 8.62
CA GLN A 122 5.18 27.20 9.09
C GLN A 122 6.32 26.19 8.80
N PRO A 123 7.55 26.66 8.52
CA PRO A 123 8.65 25.80 8.09
C PRO A 123 9.12 24.77 9.12
N ASP A 124 8.84 24.98 10.41
CA ASP A 124 9.20 24.09 11.51
C ASP A 124 8.22 22.90 11.67
N VAL A 125 7.13 22.89 10.89
CA VAL A 125 6.06 21.91 11.01
C VAL A 125 6.28 20.76 10.05
N GLN A 126 6.32 19.54 10.58
CA GLN A 126 6.41 18.33 9.78
C GLN A 126 5.26 17.37 10.08
N TRP A 127 4.64 16.81 9.05
CA TRP A 127 3.65 15.75 9.20
C TRP A 127 4.27 14.41 8.86
N LYS A 128 4.51 13.59 9.88
CA LYS A 128 4.93 12.22 9.65
C LYS A 128 3.77 11.38 9.12
N LEU A 129 3.93 10.82 7.93
CA LEU A 129 3.01 9.90 7.30
C LEU A 129 3.30 8.48 7.79
N GLN A 130 2.67 8.10 8.89
CA GLN A 130 2.83 6.77 9.50
C GLN A 130 2.64 5.62 8.51
N GLN A 131 1.79 5.80 7.49
CA GLN A 131 1.55 4.83 6.42
C GLN A 131 2.82 4.50 5.62
N LEU A 132 3.66 5.49 5.32
CA LEU A 132 4.93 5.29 4.61
C LEU A 132 5.99 4.64 5.50
N GLN A 133 6.03 5.04 6.78
CA GLN A 133 6.91 4.41 7.75
C GLN A 133 6.57 2.92 7.91
N ASP A 134 5.29 2.61 8.10
CA ASP A 134 4.81 1.24 8.28
C ASP A 134 5.04 0.40 7.02
N LEU A 135 4.75 0.94 5.83
CA LEU A 135 5.11 0.33 4.55
C LEU A 135 6.59 -0.06 4.52
N GLY A 136 7.48 0.88 4.82
CA GLY A 136 8.93 0.63 4.82
C GLY A 136 9.33 -0.45 5.82
N ASN A 137 8.73 -0.44 7.02
CA ASN A 137 9.01 -1.44 8.06
C ASN A 137 8.56 -2.85 7.65
N HIS A 138 7.36 -2.99 7.06
CA HIS A 138 6.86 -4.28 6.56
C HIS A 138 7.73 -4.83 5.42
N ILE A 139 8.12 -3.98 4.47
CA ILE A 139 9.01 -4.36 3.35
C ILE A 139 10.39 -4.78 3.87
N ALA A 140 10.95 -4.06 4.84
CA ALA A 140 12.22 -4.41 5.46
C ALA A 140 12.15 -5.78 6.16
N ARG A 141 11.11 -6.07 6.95
CA ARG A 141 10.94 -7.39 7.57
C ARG A 141 10.76 -8.52 6.55
N ALA A 142 9.97 -8.29 5.50
CA ALA A 142 9.83 -9.24 4.40
C ALA A 142 11.18 -9.55 3.74
N SER A 143 12.04 -8.54 3.57
CA SER A 143 13.37 -8.73 2.98
C SER A 143 14.26 -9.65 3.80
N VAL A 144 14.35 -9.44 5.12
CA VAL A 144 15.17 -10.28 6.02
C VAL A 144 14.69 -11.73 5.96
N SER A 145 13.37 -11.94 6.12
CA SER A 145 12.78 -13.29 6.11
C SER A 145 13.02 -14.03 4.79
N LEU A 146 12.88 -13.35 3.65
CA LEU A 146 13.10 -13.96 2.34
C LEU A 146 14.58 -14.23 2.04
N CYS A 147 15.48 -13.35 2.46
CA CYS A 147 16.92 -13.56 2.30
C CYS A 147 17.40 -14.73 3.17
N GLU A 148 16.89 -14.89 4.39
CA GLU A 148 17.13 -16.07 5.22
C GLU A 148 16.62 -17.35 4.56
N ALA A 149 15.41 -17.32 4.00
CA ALA A 149 14.85 -18.46 3.31
C ALA A 149 15.64 -18.83 2.05
N ASP A 150 16.12 -17.84 1.28
CA ASP A 150 16.95 -18.07 0.10
C ASP A 150 18.31 -18.68 0.44
N ALA A 151 18.92 -18.25 1.54
CA ALA A 151 20.15 -18.86 2.07
C ALA A 151 19.92 -20.33 2.47
N ARG A 152 18.88 -20.61 3.26
CA ARG A 152 18.53 -21.99 3.66
C ARG A 152 18.22 -22.87 2.45
N MET A 153 17.47 -22.37 1.46
CA MET A 153 17.19 -23.11 0.23
C MET A 153 18.45 -23.39 -0.59
N SER A 154 19.42 -22.48 -0.57
CA SER A 154 20.70 -22.68 -1.26
C SER A 154 21.55 -23.76 -0.57
N GLU A 155 21.49 -23.85 0.77
CA GLU A 155 22.12 -24.93 1.54
C GLU A 155 21.48 -26.29 1.24
N ILE A 156 20.15 -26.38 1.26
CA ILE A 156 19.39 -27.60 0.94
C ILE A 156 19.66 -28.04 -0.50
N ALA A 157 19.70 -27.10 -1.45
CA ALA A 157 20.01 -27.41 -2.84
C ALA A 157 21.44 -27.96 -3.02
N ARG A 158 22.37 -27.61 -2.13
CA ARG A 158 23.75 -28.11 -2.16
C ARG A 158 23.87 -29.51 -1.53
N SER A 159 23.10 -29.81 -0.48
CA SER A 159 23.07 -31.17 0.10
C SER A 159 22.27 -32.15 -0.77
N GLY A 160 21.29 -31.66 -1.54
CA GLY A 160 20.38 -32.50 -2.33
C GLY A 160 19.29 -33.18 -1.48
N GLU A 161 19.27 -32.91 -0.18
CA GLU A 161 18.36 -33.53 0.80
C GLU A 161 17.06 -32.73 0.93
N PHE A 162 16.23 -32.79 -0.11
CA PHE A 162 14.88 -32.24 -0.04
C PHE A 162 13.95 -33.24 0.65
N THR A 163 13.31 -32.82 1.72
CA THR A 163 12.39 -33.62 2.53
C THR A 163 11.04 -32.93 2.67
N THR A 164 10.10 -33.58 3.36
CA THR A 164 8.83 -32.94 3.73
C THR A 164 9.06 -31.75 4.67
N GLU A 165 10.00 -31.87 5.60
CA GLU A 165 10.35 -30.82 6.57
C GLU A 165 10.94 -29.59 5.89
N THR A 166 11.82 -29.77 4.89
CA THR A 166 12.34 -28.64 4.11
C THR A 166 11.22 -27.92 3.37
N GLY A 167 10.21 -28.65 2.90
CA GLY A 167 9.05 -28.08 2.23
C GLY A 167 8.20 -27.22 3.16
N GLU A 168 7.96 -27.68 4.39
CA GLU A 168 7.24 -26.88 5.41
C GLU A 168 8.02 -25.63 5.80
N LEU A 169 9.35 -25.70 5.91
CA LEU A 169 10.19 -24.51 6.17
C LEU A 169 10.07 -23.47 5.05
N ILE A 170 10.15 -23.90 3.78
CA ILE A 170 9.99 -23.02 2.61
C ILE A 170 8.59 -22.41 2.58
N LEU A 171 7.56 -23.23 2.82
CA LEU A 171 6.17 -22.80 2.81
C LEU A 171 5.87 -21.82 3.96
N SER A 172 6.41 -22.07 5.14
CA SER A 172 6.32 -21.18 6.30
C SER A 172 6.95 -19.81 5.99
N ALA A 173 8.14 -19.79 5.40
CA ALA A 173 8.79 -18.55 4.96
C ALA A 173 7.96 -17.80 3.91
N ALA A 174 7.38 -18.52 2.93
CA ALA A 174 6.51 -17.92 1.93
C ALA A 174 5.24 -17.31 2.55
N ARG A 175 4.64 -17.98 3.55
CA ARG A 175 3.48 -17.46 4.30
C ARG A 175 3.85 -16.20 5.10
N ALA A 176 5.00 -16.20 5.78
CA ALA A 176 5.49 -15.05 6.53
C ALA A 176 5.72 -13.84 5.61
N ALA A 177 6.44 -14.03 4.49
CA ALA A 177 6.67 -12.99 3.50
C ALA A 177 5.36 -12.44 2.91
N LYS A 178 4.40 -13.32 2.57
CA LYS A 178 3.08 -12.93 2.08
C LYS A 178 2.33 -12.08 3.11
N SER A 179 2.40 -12.44 4.39
CA SER A 179 1.76 -11.69 5.47
C SER A 179 2.31 -10.27 5.56
N GLU A 180 3.64 -10.13 5.59
CA GLU A 180 4.30 -8.82 5.65
C GLU A 180 3.99 -7.96 4.41
N ILE A 181 4.05 -8.53 3.20
CA ILE A 181 3.69 -7.81 1.96
C ILE A 181 2.21 -7.38 1.99
N SER A 182 1.32 -8.22 2.53
CA SER A 182 -0.10 -7.90 2.64
C SER A 182 -0.36 -6.78 3.65
N ALA A 183 0.38 -6.76 4.76
CA ALA A 183 0.32 -5.69 5.74
C ALA A 183 0.90 -4.37 5.19
N ALA A 184 2.01 -4.44 4.46
CA ALA A 184 2.60 -3.32 3.73
C ALA A 184 1.58 -2.68 2.77
N ARG A 185 0.87 -3.52 2.00
CA ARG A 185 -0.20 -3.09 1.10
C ARG A 185 -1.36 -2.45 1.87
N THR A 186 -1.78 -3.05 2.97
CA THR A 186 -2.89 -2.52 3.79
C THR A 186 -2.56 -1.13 4.34
N ALA A 187 -1.31 -0.90 4.78
CA ALA A 187 -0.86 0.39 5.32
C ALA A 187 -1.04 1.56 4.34
N ILE A 188 -0.88 1.33 3.03
CA ILE A 188 -1.03 2.37 1.99
C ILE A 188 -2.42 2.40 1.32
N LEU A 189 -3.17 1.29 1.36
CA LEU A 189 -4.51 1.24 0.78
C LEU A 189 -5.57 1.86 1.69
N LEU A 190 -5.46 1.63 3.01
CA LEU A 190 -6.47 2.04 3.98
C LEU A 190 -5.96 3.22 4.80
N PRO A 191 -6.50 4.44 4.62
CA PRO A 191 -6.19 5.56 5.48
C PRO A 191 -6.62 5.26 6.91
N ARG A 192 -5.74 5.48 7.89
CA ARG A 192 -6.13 5.41 9.30
C ARG A 192 -7.15 6.52 9.57
N LYS A 193 -8.32 6.14 10.08
CA LYS A 193 -9.34 7.11 10.51
C LYS A 193 -8.80 7.85 11.74
N LYS A 194 -8.62 9.16 11.64
CA LYS A 194 -8.44 10.04 12.79
C LYS A 194 -9.80 10.63 13.15
N SER A 195 -10.14 10.61 14.43
CA SER A 195 -11.28 11.34 14.96
C SER A 195 -11.09 12.85 14.76
N LEU A 196 -12.20 13.61 14.74
CA LEU A 196 -12.14 15.07 14.67
C LEU A 196 -11.37 15.66 15.86
N LEU A 197 -11.57 15.10 17.07
CA LEU A 197 -10.87 15.54 18.26
C LEU A 197 -9.35 15.38 18.12
N GLU A 198 -8.88 14.25 17.59
CA GLU A 198 -7.46 14.04 17.31
C GLU A 198 -6.93 15.05 16.28
N LEU A 199 -7.72 15.39 15.25
CA LEU A 199 -7.33 16.39 14.25
C LEU A 199 -7.28 17.82 14.81
N CYS A 200 -8.20 18.19 15.71
CA CYS A 200 -8.18 19.49 16.39
C CYS A 200 -6.97 19.67 17.30
N HIS A 201 -6.53 18.57 17.92
CA HIS A 201 -5.36 18.57 18.81
C HIS A 201 -4.06 18.30 18.07
N PHE A 202 -4.11 17.94 16.78
CA PHE A 202 -2.94 17.63 15.98
C PHE A 202 -2.12 18.90 15.74
N PRO A 203 -0.93 19.04 16.35
CA PRO A 203 -0.20 20.32 16.36
C PRO A 203 0.02 20.94 14.97
N PRO A 204 0.31 20.15 13.91
CA PRO A 204 0.48 20.69 12.58
C PRO A 204 -0.74 21.41 11.97
N THR A 205 -1.98 21.08 12.35
CA THR A 205 -3.17 21.77 11.81
C THR A 205 -3.32 23.21 12.29
N ARG A 206 -2.64 23.57 13.39
CA ARG A 206 -2.72 24.91 14.00
C ARG A 206 -1.57 25.83 13.61
N ARG A 207 -0.60 25.34 12.85
CA ARG A 207 0.64 26.05 12.52
C ARG A 207 0.66 26.54 11.08
N PHE A 208 -0.48 27.04 10.61
CA PHE A 208 -0.61 27.73 9.34
C PHE A 208 -0.48 29.24 9.52
N ASN A 209 0.06 29.92 8.52
CA ASN A 209 0.13 31.37 8.44
C ASN A 209 -0.46 31.85 7.09
N PRO A 210 -1.56 32.63 7.08
CA PRO A 210 -2.42 32.91 8.24
C PRO A 210 -3.06 31.64 8.85
N PRO A 211 -3.46 31.64 10.13
CA PRO A 211 -4.12 30.50 10.75
C PRO A 211 -5.36 30.07 9.97
N LEU A 212 -5.57 28.75 9.81
CA LEU A 212 -6.77 28.23 9.16
C LEU A 212 -8.04 28.76 9.87
N PRO A 213 -9.15 29.02 9.14
CA PRO A 213 -10.43 29.37 9.74
C PRO A 213 -10.84 28.33 10.80
N GLN A 214 -11.47 28.78 11.90
CA GLN A 214 -11.81 27.91 13.04
C GLN A 214 -12.78 26.77 12.68
N ASP A 215 -13.50 26.93 11.58
CA ASP A 215 -14.40 25.93 11.01
C ASP A 215 -13.70 25.02 9.99
N GLN A 216 -12.37 25.04 9.87
CA GLN A 216 -11.61 24.24 8.90
C GLN A 216 -10.48 23.44 9.56
N LEU A 217 -10.46 22.14 9.29
CA LEU A 217 -9.38 21.22 9.66
C LEU A 217 -8.77 20.60 8.41
N LEU A 218 -7.45 20.44 8.41
CA LEU A 218 -6.70 19.87 7.30
C LEU A 218 -6.06 18.53 7.69
N SER A 219 -6.10 17.55 6.79
CA SER A 219 -5.41 16.27 6.97
C SER A 219 -4.76 15.81 5.68
N PHE A 220 -3.53 15.30 5.80
CA PHE A 220 -2.77 14.64 4.73
C PHE A 220 -2.72 13.13 5.02
N TYR A 221 -3.05 12.32 4.02
CA TYR A 221 -2.98 10.86 4.11
C TYR A 221 -2.74 10.22 2.74
N ILE A 222 -2.39 8.93 2.73
CA ILE A 222 -2.26 8.15 1.52
C ILE A 222 -3.49 7.27 1.34
N SER A 223 -4.05 7.27 0.13
CA SER A 223 -5.15 6.39 -0.27
C SER A 223 -4.86 5.82 -1.64
N SER A 224 -4.92 4.49 -1.79
CA SER A 224 -4.73 3.82 -3.09
C SER A 224 -3.46 4.27 -3.82
N CYS A 225 -2.35 4.42 -3.08
CA CYS A 225 -1.06 4.92 -3.58
C CYS A 225 -1.05 6.38 -4.07
N ARG A 226 -2.01 7.20 -3.61
CA ARG A 226 -2.09 8.64 -3.92
C ARG A 226 -1.98 9.46 -2.65
N LEU A 227 -1.23 10.55 -2.71
CA LEU A 227 -1.27 11.57 -1.66
C LEU A 227 -2.59 12.33 -1.76
N VAL A 228 -3.30 12.38 -0.64
CA VAL A 228 -4.61 13.01 -0.51
C VAL A 228 -4.55 14.09 0.55
N SER A 229 -5.09 15.25 0.22
CA SER A 229 -5.39 16.33 1.16
C SER A 229 -6.90 16.45 1.29
N ARG A 230 -7.39 16.50 2.53
CA ARG A 230 -8.80 16.70 2.84
C ARG A 230 -8.96 17.87 3.79
N VAL A 231 -9.86 18.79 3.44
CA VAL A 231 -10.36 19.80 4.36
C VAL A 231 -11.70 19.32 4.91
N LEU A 232 -11.77 19.17 6.23
CA LEU A 232 -13.01 18.92 6.96
C LEU A 232 -13.52 20.26 7.48
N ALA A 233 -14.74 20.63 7.11
CA ALA A 233 -15.42 21.74 7.74
C ALA A 233 -15.89 21.29 9.14
N GLN A 234 -15.38 21.90 10.20
CA GLN A 234 -15.96 21.78 11.53
C GLN A 234 -17.14 22.75 11.59
N LEU A 235 -18.37 22.23 11.67
CA LEU A 235 -19.55 23.05 11.94
C LEU A 235 -19.45 23.66 13.35
N ALA A 236 -18.75 24.79 13.46
CA ALA A 236 -18.79 25.66 14.64
C ALA A 236 -20.04 26.55 14.55
N SER A 237 -21.21 25.96 14.79
CA SER A 237 -22.41 26.63 15.33
C SER A 237 -23.55 25.62 15.49
N LEU A 238 -23.40 24.67 16.43
CA LEU A 238 -24.59 24.20 17.14
C LEU A 238 -24.91 25.29 18.17
N ARG A 239 -25.85 26.18 17.83
CA ARG A 239 -26.47 27.05 18.82
C ARG A 239 -26.94 26.16 19.97
N ILE A 240 -26.33 26.33 21.13
CA ILE A 240 -26.73 25.75 22.41
C ILE A 240 -28.09 26.39 22.76
N SER A 241 -29.14 25.92 22.11
CA SER A 241 -30.53 26.34 22.31
C SER A 241 -31.48 25.19 21.98
N ALA A 242 -31.05 24.22 21.17
CA ALA A 242 -31.83 23.05 20.80
C ALA A 242 -31.51 21.77 21.61
N PHE A 243 -30.60 21.83 22.59
CA PHE A 243 -30.14 20.67 23.37
C PHE A 243 -30.80 20.51 24.76
N LEU A 244 -31.71 21.41 25.13
CA LEU A 244 -32.55 21.23 26.33
C LEU A 244 -33.86 20.54 25.95
N ASN A 245 -33.78 19.26 25.57
CA ASN A 245 -34.95 18.38 25.65
C ASN A 245 -34.46 16.95 25.94
N PRO A 246 -34.68 16.43 27.17
CA PRO A 246 -34.00 15.23 27.66
C PRO A 246 -34.61 13.90 27.20
N GLU A 247 -35.64 13.89 26.35
CA GLU A 247 -36.43 12.66 26.08
C GLU A 247 -36.11 11.92 24.77
N ASN A 248 -35.06 12.27 24.03
CA ASN A 248 -34.67 11.45 22.88
C ASN A 248 -33.19 11.65 22.53
N PRO A 249 -32.34 10.62 22.51
CA PRO A 249 -30.99 10.73 21.97
C PRO A 249 -31.00 10.33 20.49
N PRO A 250 -31.14 11.25 19.52
CA PRO A 250 -30.87 10.91 18.14
C PRO A 250 -29.35 10.81 17.96
N GLY A 251 -28.89 9.66 17.48
CA GLY A 251 -27.50 9.44 17.10
C GLY A 251 -27.01 10.55 16.17
N LEU A 252 -25.82 11.07 16.47
CA LEU A 252 -25.10 12.01 15.61
C LEU A 252 -24.96 11.42 14.19
N ARG A 253 -25.83 11.84 13.29
CA ARG A 253 -25.64 11.64 11.84
C ARG A 253 -24.77 12.78 11.33
N PHE A 254 -23.52 12.44 11.04
CA PHE A 254 -22.52 13.35 10.48
C PHE A 254 -22.81 13.61 9.00
N LEU A 255 -22.87 14.88 8.61
CA LEU A 255 -23.02 15.28 7.21
C LEU A 255 -21.69 15.11 6.44
N PRO A 256 -21.70 14.63 5.19
CA PRO A 256 -20.51 14.27 4.40
C PRO A 256 -19.84 15.47 3.69
N TYR A 257 -19.98 16.70 4.20
CA TYR A 257 -19.48 17.90 3.51
C TYR A 257 -18.01 18.18 3.84
N GLY A 258 -17.10 17.58 3.08
CA GLY A 258 -15.66 17.92 3.08
C GLY A 258 -15.09 17.95 1.66
N ALA A 259 -14.25 18.95 1.37
CA ALA A 259 -13.55 19.03 0.08
C ALA A 259 -12.29 18.17 0.10
N GLN A 260 -12.06 17.41 -0.97
CA GLN A 260 -10.91 16.52 -1.10
C GLN A 260 -10.14 16.81 -2.40
N ALA A 261 -8.82 16.92 -2.26
CA ALA A 261 -7.88 17.09 -3.36
C ALA A 261 -6.89 15.93 -3.36
N GLU A 262 -6.57 15.41 -4.54
CA GLU A 262 -5.62 14.32 -4.70
C GLU A 262 -4.66 14.62 -5.84
N CYS A 263 -3.52 13.97 -5.81
CA CYS A 263 -2.64 13.88 -6.96
C CYS A 263 -2.47 12.40 -7.30
N SER A 264 -2.75 12.04 -8.55
CA SER A 264 -2.19 10.83 -9.12
C SER A 264 -0.73 11.17 -9.44
N THR A 265 0.21 10.31 -9.06
CA THR A 265 1.59 10.41 -9.54
C THR A 265 1.61 10.34 -11.07
N ARG A 266 1.48 11.49 -11.73
CA ARG A 266 2.15 11.79 -12.99
C ARG A 266 3.38 12.55 -12.58
N ALA A 267 4.51 11.85 -12.55
CA ALA A 267 5.79 12.52 -12.46
C ALA A 267 5.88 13.51 -13.63
N LEU A 268 5.80 14.81 -13.33
CA LEU A 268 6.18 15.85 -14.28
C LEU A 268 7.71 15.94 -14.19
N HIS A 269 8.37 15.19 -15.08
CA HIS A 269 9.81 15.25 -15.24
C HIS A 269 10.20 16.49 -16.04
N HIS A 270 11.14 17.28 -15.50
CA HIS A 270 12.04 18.06 -16.32
C HIS A 270 13.16 17.12 -16.79
N ASN A 271 13.44 17.10 -18.09
CA ASN A 271 14.51 16.34 -18.77
C ASN A 271 14.25 14.85 -19.06
N GLY A 272 13.33 14.58 -20.00
CA GLY A 272 13.68 13.83 -21.21
C GLY A 272 14.12 12.35 -21.15
N ARG A 273 13.94 11.61 -20.04
CA ARG A 273 14.12 10.14 -20.05
C ARG A 273 12.95 9.41 -19.41
N VAL A 274 12.31 8.56 -20.21
CA VAL A 274 11.15 7.73 -19.85
C VAL A 274 11.59 6.55 -18.98
N SER A 275 10.89 6.30 -17.88
CA SER A 275 10.88 4.99 -17.22
C SER A 275 9.49 4.66 -16.64
N ALA A 276 9.22 3.36 -16.55
CA ALA A 276 7.92 2.74 -16.84
C ALA A 276 6.77 2.93 -15.83
N THR A 277 5.58 2.91 -16.41
CA THR A 277 4.21 2.87 -15.89
C THR A 277 4.00 1.89 -14.74
N ILE A 278 3.25 2.30 -13.71
CA ILE A 278 2.81 1.43 -12.61
C ILE A 278 1.30 1.55 -12.41
N PHE A 279 0.63 0.40 -12.47
CA PHE A 279 -0.80 0.11 -12.28
C PHE A 279 -1.79 0.64 -13.34
N ARG A 280 -1.77 -0.01 -14.52
CA ARG A 280 -2.97 -0.11 -15.36
C ARG A 280 -3.74 -1.36 -14.92
N ARG A 281 -4.93 -1.18 -14.34
CA ARG A 281 -6.00 -2.19 -14.38
C ARG A 281 -7.24 -1.53 -14.95
N SER A 282 -7.78 -2.20 -15.96
CA SER A 282 -8.92 -1.85 -16.80
C SER A 282 -10.14 -1.45 -15.99
N ALA A 283 -10.68 -0.26 -16.26
CA ALA A 283 -12.07 0.04 -15.97
C ALA A 283 -12.86 -0.29 -17.23
N THR A 284 -13.64 -1.36 -17.18
CA THR A 284 -14.72 -1.62 -18.14
C THR A 284 -15.75 -0.51 -17.99
N THR A 285 -15.99 0.21 -19.08
CA THR A 285 -17.07 1.17 -19.27
C THR A 285 -18.40 0.49 -18.98
N ILE A 286 -19.14 0.96 -17.96
CA ILE A 286 -20.58 0.74 -17.88
C ILE A 286 -21.19 1.97 -18.54
N GLU A 287 -21.61 1.81 -19.80
CA GLU A 287 -22.46 2.78 -20.48
C GLU A 287 -23.81 2.83 -19.75
N SER A 288 -24.16 4.00 -19.23
CA SER A 288 -25.52 4.29 -18.79
C SER A 288 -26.38 4.57 -20.02
N SER A 289 -27.17 3.59 -20.45
CA SER A 289 -28.22 3.80 -21.43
C SER A 289 -29.37 4.58 -20.79
N SER A 290 -29.57 5.80 -21.29
CA SER A 290 -30.78 6.59 -21.10
C SER A 290 -31.90 5.98 -21.95
N HIS A 291 -32.91 5.39 -21.32
CA HIS A 291 -34.20 5.18 -21.94
C HIS A 291 -35.24 6.06 -21.25
N THR A 292 -35.62 7.10 -21.98
CA THR A 292 -36.89 7.82 -21.87
C THR A 292 -38.07 6.86 -22.08
N HIS A 293 -39.03 6.91 -21.17
CA HIS A 293 -40.45 6.75 -21.45
C HIS A 293 -41.23 7.74 -20.57
#